data_AF-A0A202DNC3-F1
#
_entry.id   AF-A0A202DNC3-F1
#
_cell.length_a   1.000
_cell.length_b   1.000
_cell.length_c   1.000
_cell.angle_alpha   90.00
_cell.angle_beta   90.00
_cell.angle_gamma   90.00
#
_symmetry.space_group_name_H-M   'P 1'
#
loop_
_entity.id
_entity.type
_entity.pdbx_description
1 polymer ?
#
loop_
_entity_poly.entity_id
_entity_poly.type
_entity_poly.pdbx_seq_one_letter_code
_entity_poly.pdbx_strand_id
1 'polypeptide(L)'
;MKKPLTALYQICKLIPPNLVSKLARKHEVDKQSRTFTPWSHVVSMIYAHLGHCLSLNDVADGLRLHDGYLKTIRQAVPPSRNGLSHANKIRNADMAEELFWSVLGNFQSVNPRFGYNHGYAGIPRRFKRTIRAIDSTTIQLVVNCINWATHRRKK
;
A
#
# COMPACT_ATOMS: atom_id res chain seq x y z
N MET A 1 -27.81 6.51 -13.70
CA MET A 1 -27.63 5.62 -12.53
C MET A 1 -26.24 5.86 -11.94
N LYS A 2 -26.11 6.41 -10.73
CA LYS A 2 -24.80 6.61 -10.08
C LYS A 2 -24.22 5.23 -9.71
N LYS A 3 -23.12 4.82 -10.33
CA LYS A 3 -22.42 3.58 -9.91
C LYS A 3 -21.96 3.75 -8.46
N PRO A 4 -22.20 2.79 -7.56
CA PRO A 4 -21.68 2.86 -6.20
C PRO A 4 -20.16 2.95 -6.27
N LEU A 5 -19.60 4.03 -5.73
CA LEU A 5 -18.15 4.23 -5.69
C LEU A 5 -17.58 3.29 -4.62
N THR A 6 -16.64 2.43 -4.98
CA THR A 6 -15.98 1.53 -4.04
C THR A 6 -15.23 2.34 -2.97
N ALA A 7 -15.10 1.79 -1.76
CA ALA A 7 -14.31 2.43 -0.70
C ALA A 7 -12.87 2.71 -1.15
N LEU A 8 -12.27 1.78 -1.91
CA LEU A 8 -10.97 1.96 -2.54
C LEU A 8 -10.93 3.19 -3.45
N TYR A 9 -11.92 3.36 -4.34
CA TYR A 9 -12.00 4.54 -5.21
C TYR A 9 -12.09 5.83 -4.39
N GLN A 10 -12.95 5.86 -3.37
CA GLN A 10 -13.17 7.04 -2.54
C GLN A 10 -11.87 7.45 -1.82
N ILE A 11 -11.13 6.47 -1.28
CA ILE A 11 -9.85 6.70 -0.60
C ILE A 11 -8.79 7.17 -1.60
N CYS A 12 -8.61 6.49 -2.73
CA CYS A 12 -7.63 6.89 -3.74
C CYS A 12 -7.91 8.27 -4.34
N LYS A 13 -9.19 8.70 -4.37
CA LYS A 13 -9.58 10.03 -4.83
C LYS A 13 -9.06 11.15 -3.92
N LEU A 14 -8.85 10.89 -2.64
CA LEU A 14 -8.32 11.86 -1.68
C LEU A 14 -6.83 12.18 -1.92
N ILE A 15 -6.10 11.29 -2.60
CA ILE A 15 -4.70 11.55 -2.96
C ILE A 15 -4.67 12.60 -4.09
N PRO A 16 -3.97 13.74 -3.92
CA PRO A 16 -3.91 14.77 -4.95
C PRO A 16 -3.51 14.22 -6.32
N PRO A 17 -4.16 14.66 -7.42
CA PRO A 17 -3.79 14.23 -8.76
C PRO A 17 -2.34 14.65 -9.06
N ASN A 18 -1.64 13.87 -9.88
CA ASN A 18 -0.24 14.09 -10.29
C ASN A 18 0.84 14.02 -9.19
N LEU A 19 0.48 13.97 -7.91
CA LEU A 19 1.46 13.87 -6.81
C LEU A 19 2.31 12.61 -6.94
N VAL A 20 1.69 11.46 -7.16
CA VAL A 20 2.40 10.18 -7.34
C VAL A 20 3.32 10.22 -8.55
N SER A 21 2.87 10.80 -9.68
CA SER A 21 3.71 10.93 -10.89
C SER A 21 4.90 11.86 -10.67
N LYS A 22 4.72 12.96 -9.92
CA LYS A 22 5.80 13.88 -9.56
C LYS A 22 6.83 13.21 -8.66
N LEU A 23 6.38 12.50 -7.62
CA LEU A 23 7.25 11.78 -6.70
C LEU A 23 7.95 10.60 -7.38
N ALA A 24 7.26 9.90 -8.28
CA ALA A 24 7.85 8.80 -9.03
C ALA A 24 9.04 9.25 -9.89
N ARG A 25 8.96 10.43 -10.51
CA ARG A 25 10.09 11.03 -11.25
C ARG A 25 11.22 11.47 -10.33
N LYS A 26 10.88 12.08 -9.18
CA LYS A 26 11.87 12.54 -8.19
C LYS A 26 12.71 11.39 -7.64
N HIS A 27 12.07 10.26 -7.34
CA HIS A 27 12.69 9.06 -6.76
C HIS A 27 13.09 8.01 -7.82
N GLU A 28 13.02 8.36 -9.10
CA GLU A 28 13.35 7.48 -10.24
C GLU A 28 12.59 6.14 -10.29
N VAL A 29 11.46 6.05 -9.60
CA VAL A 29 10.58 4.87 -9.57
C VAL A 29 9.87 4.67 -10.91
N ASP A 30 9.69 5.75 -11.67
CA ASP A 30 9.13 5.72 -13.02
C ASP A 30 10.03 5.00 -14.03
N LYS A 31 11.36 5.09 -13.91
CA LYS A 31 12.31 4.35 -14.76
C LYS A 31 12.17 2.83 -14.60
N GLN A 32 11.68 2.39 -13.43
CA GLN A 32 11.43 0.99 -13.10
C GLN A 32 9.99 0.55 -13.43
N SER A 33 9.20 1.43 -14.04
CA SER A 33 7.82 1.18 -14.45
C SER A 33 7.78 0.57 -15.84
N ARG A 34 7.24 -0.65 -15.96
CA ARG A 34 6.78 -1.22 -17.25
C ARG A 34 5.27 -1.05 -17.37
N THR A 35 4.54 -2.16 -17.46
CA THR A 35 3.07 -2.21 -17.44
C THR A 35 2.48 -1.87 -16.07
N PHE A 36 3.21 -2.19 -14.99
CA PHE A 36 2.78 -1.89 -13.63
C PHE A 36 3.31 -0.52 -13.21
N THR A 37 2.45 0.50 -13.22
CA THR A 37 2.85 1.89 -12.92
C THR A 37 3.08 2.14 -11.42
N PRO A 38 3.75 3.24 -11.04
CA PRO A 38 3.87 3.65 -9.64
C PRO A 38 2.50 3.92 -9.01
N TRP A 39 1.56 4.47 -9.78
CA TRP A 39 0.17 4.66 -9.35
C TRP A 39 -0.53 3.33 -9.08
N SER A 40 -0.45 2.38 -10.02
CA SER A 40 -1.03 1.03 -9.85
C SER A 40 -0.48 0.33 -8.61
N HIS A 41 0.79 0.58 -8.27
CA HIS A 41 1.41 0.01 -7.07
C HIS A 41 0.91 0.62 -5.78
N VAL A 42 0.80 1.94 -5.69
CA VAL A 42 0.17 2.61 -4.55
C VAL A 42 -1.26 2.09 -4.34
N VAL A 43 -2.06 2.01 -5.42
CA VAL A 43 -3.43 1.48 -5.34
C VAL A 43 -3.45 0.02 -4.87
N SER A 44 -2.51 -0.81 -5.34
CA SER A 44 -2.38 -2.20 -4.92
C SER A 44 -2.08 -2.32 -3.43
N MET A 45 -1.18 -1.47 -2.90
CA MET A 45 -0.84 -1.46 -1.47
C MET A 45 -2.01 -0.98 -0.61
N ILE A 46 -2.77 0.02 -1.06
CA ILE A 46 -3.99 0.46 -0.35
C ILE A 46 -5.04 -0.66 -0.33
N TYR A 47 -5.27 -1.31 -1.47
CA TYR A 47 -6.18 -2.46 -1.56
C TYR A 47 -5.77 -3.58 -0.60
N ALA A 48 -4.47 -3.90 -0.53
CA ALA A 48 -3.97 -4.96 0.34
C ALA A 48 -4.30 -4.72 1.82
N HIS A 49 -4.27 -3.45 2.27
CA HIS A 49 -4.66 -3.07 3.63
C HIS A 49 -6.18 -3.11 3.84
N LEU A 50 -6.96 -2.55 2.90
CA LEU A 50 -8.42 -2.47 3.00
C LEU A 50 -9.10 -3.83 2.87
N GLY A 51 -8.61 -4.65 1.95
CA GLY A 51 -9.11 -5.99 1.68
C GLY A 51 -8.53 -7.04 2.63
N HIS A 52 -7.70 -6.63 3.59
CA HIS A 52 -7.12 -7.54 4.57
C HIS A 52 -6.39 -8.74 3.91
N CYS A 53 -5.68 -8.48 2.82
CA CYS A 53 -4.92 -9.50 2.11
C CYS A 53 -3.83 -10.10 3.00
N LEU A 54 -3.62 -11.40 2.90
CA LEU A 54 -2.59 -12.14 3.65
C LEU A 54 -1.42 -12.53 2.74
N SER A 55 -1.65 -12.58 1.43
CA SER A 55 -0.64 -12.94 0.44
C SER A 55 -0.62 -11.99 -0.76
N LEU A 56 0.47 -12.00 -1.52
CA LEU A 56 0.55 -11.28 -2.81
C LEU A 56 -0.40 -11.86 -3.86
N ASN A 57 -0.77 -13.13 -3.75
CA ASN A 57 -1.77 -13.73 -4.64
C ASN A 57 -3.15 -13.14 -4.36
N ASP A 58 -3.53 -12.97 -3.08
CA ASP A 58 -4.81 -12.37 -2.70
C ASP A 58 -4.95 -10.95 -3.30
N VAL A 59 -3.85 -10.19 -3.29
CA VAL A 59 -3.80 -8.86 -3.90
C VAL A 59 -3.94 -8.94 -5.41
N ALA A 60 -3.13 -9.77 -6.08
CA ALA A 60 -3.13 -9.87 -7.53
C ALA A 60 -4.46 -10.40 -8.09
N ASP A 61 -4.99 -11.48 -7.52
CA ASP A 61 -6.22 -12.12 -7.98
C ASP A 61 -7.44 -11.27 -7.63
N GLY A 62 -7.49 -10.68 -6.43
CA GLY A 62 -8.56 -9.76 -6.04
C GLY A 62 -8.63 -8.51 -6.94
N LEU A 63 -7.47 -7.91 -7.26
CA LEU A 63 -7.43 -6.77 -8.18
C LEU A 63 -7.76 -7.15 -9.62
N ARG A 64 -7.37 -8.35 -10.09
CA ARG A 64 -7.75 -8.84 -11.42
C ARG A 64 -9.25 -9.11 -11.53
N LEU A 65 -9.86 -9.73 -10.51
CA LEU A 65 -11.30 -9.97 -10.45
C LEU A 65 -12.08 -8.64 -10.59
N HIS A 66 -11.51 -7.55 -10.09
CA HIS A 66 -12.10 -6.21 -10.13
C HIS A 66 -11.45 -5.26 -11.13
N ASP A 67 -10.79 -5.75 -12.19
CA ASP A 67 -10.06 -4.93 -13.18
C ASP A 67 -10.92 -3.80 -13.79
N GLY A 68 -12.19 -4.09 -14.11
CA GLY A 68 -13.12 -3.09 -14.64
C GLY A 68 -13.37 -1.91 -13.68
N TYR A 69 -13.41 -2.16 -12.37
CA TYR A 69 -13.51 -1.10 -11.37
C TYR A 69 -12.17 -0.43 -11.12
N LEU A 70 -11.07 -1.17 -11.16
CA LEU A 70 -9.72 -0.65 -10.95
C LEU A 70 -9.36 0.42 -12.00
N LYS A 71 -9.76 0.23 -13.26
CA LYS A 71 -9.59 1.22 -14.33
C LYS A 71 -10.25 2.57 -14.04
N THR A 72 -11.32 2.59 -13.25
CA THR A 72 -11.96 3.85 -12.83
C THR A 72 -11.09 4.66 -11.85
N ILE A 73 -10.13 4.02 -11.19
CA ILE A 73 -9.17 4.63 -10.28
C ILE A 73 -7.97 5.14 -11.10
N ARG A 74 -8.22 6.14 -11.95
CA ARG A 74 -7.21 6.79 -12.81
C ARG A 74 -6.40 5.80 -13.66
N GLN A 75 -7.09 4.84 -14.29
CA GLN A 75 -6.48 3.80 -15.13
C GLN A 75 -5.43 2.94 -14.41
N ALA A 76 -5.64 2.67 -13.12
CA ALA A 76 -4.83 1.69 -12.40
C ALA A 76 -4.98 0.30 -13.05
N VAL A 77 -3.88 -0.45 -13.04
CA VAL A 77 -3.74 -1.76 -13.69
C VAL A 77 -3.44 -2.80 -12.61
N PRO A 78 -4.08 -3.98 -12.65
CA PRO A 78 -3.83 -5.00 -11.64
C PRO A 78 -2.41 -5.56 -11.78
N PRO A 79 -1.70 -5.83 -10.67
CA PRO A 79 -0.38 -6.45 -10.73
C PRO A 79 -0.46 -7.94 -11.09
N SER A 80 0.66 -8.49 -11.57
CA SER A 80 0.94 -9.92 -11.39
C SER A 80 1.62 -10.14 -10.04
N ARG A 81 1.50 -11.35 -9.46
CA ARG A 81 2.21 -11.70 -8.22
C ARG A 81 3.70 -11.35 -8.28
N ASN A 82 4.37 -11.75 -9.36
CA ASN A 82 5.80 -11.49 -9.57
C ASN A 82 6.08 -10.01 -9.81
N GLY A 83 5.20 -9.30 -10.53
CA GLY A 83 5.32 -7.86 -10.75
C GLY A 83 5.20 -7.06 -9.45
N LEU A 84 4.27 -7.44 -8.57
CA LEU A 84 4.10 -6.82 -7.26
C LEU A 84 5.29 -7.10 -6.34
N SER A 85 5.73 -8.37 -6.27
CA SER A 85 6.92 -8.79 -5.51
C SER A 85 8.16 -8.01 -5.94
N HIS A 86 8.41 -7.93 -7.25
CA HIS A 86 9.54 -7.18 -7.79
C HIS A 86 9.42 -5.67 -7.51
N ALA A 87 8.23 -5.09 -7.67
CA ALA A 87 7.99 -3.68 -7.38
C ALA A 87 8.22 -3.34 -5.90
N ASN A 88 7.79 -4.20 -4.97
CA ASN A 88 8.05 -4.02 -3.55
C ASN A 88 9.56 -4.05 -3.22
N LYS A 89 10.30 -4.95 -3.88
CA LYS A 89 11.74 -5.12 -3.63
C LYS A 89 12.59 -3.98 -4.19
N ILE A 90 12.27 -3.49 -5.39
CA ILE A 90 13.19 -2.65 -6.17
C ILE A 90 12.86 -1.16 -6.11
N ARG A 91 11.58 -0.80 -5.90
CA ARG A 91 11.17 0.61 -5.89
C ARG A 91 11.59 1.25 -4.59
N ASN A 92 12.15 2.46 -4.70
CA ASN A 92 12.58 3.21 -3.54
C ASN A 92 11.41 3.47 -2.58
N ALA A 93 11.56 3.04 -1.33
CA ALA A 93 10.60 3.25 -0.26
C ALA A 93 10.42 4.74 0.10
N ASP A 94 11.44 5.58 -0.15
CA ASP A 94 11.41 7.02 0.10
C ASP A 94 10.26 7.70 -0.67
N MET A 95 9.87 7.17 -1.84
CA MET A 95 8.73 7.66 -2.60
C MET A 95 7.42 7.49 -1.82
N ALA A 96 7.25 6.35 -1.15
CA ALA A 96 6.05 6.05 -0.37
C ALA A 96 6.01 6.87 0.92
N GLU A 97 7.16 7.09 1.57
CA GLU A 97 7.28 7.97 2.73
C GLU A 97 6.93 9.42 2.37
N GLU A 98 7.54 9.98 1.32
CA GLU A 98 7.26 11.36 0.91
C GLU A 98 5.80 11.53 0.45
N LEU A 99 5.23 10.50 -0.19
CA LEU A 99 3.81 10.49 -0.55
C LEU A 99 2.93 10.58 0.69
N PHE A 100 3.23 9.80 1.73
CA PHE A 100 2.48 9.83 2.99
C PHE A 100 2.51 11.23 3.62
N TRP A 101 3.70 11.81 3.80
CA TRP A 101 3.84 13.12 4.43
C TRP A 101 3.23 14.24 3.59
N SER A 102 3.35 14.17 2.26
CA SER A 102 2.74 15.15 1.35
C SER A 102 1.21 15.11 1.41
N VAL A 103 0.63 13.92 1.46
CA VAL A 103 -0.83 13.74 1.59
C VAL A 103 -1.32 14.20 2.96
N LEU A 104 -0.59 13.88 4.04
CA LEU A 104 -0.91 14.35 5.38
C LEU A 104 -0.89 15.88 5.46
N GLY A 105 0.17 16.51 4.92
CA GLY A 105 0.28 17.97 4.87
C GLY A 105 -0.85 18.62 4.05
N ASN A 106 -1.27 17.99 2.95
CA ASN A 106 -2.44 18.45 2.19
C ASN A 106 -3.74 18.37 3.01
N PHE A 107 -3.95 17.29 3.76
CA PHE A 107 -5.15 17.18 4.60
C PHE A 107 -5.13 18.18 5.75
N GLN A 108 -3.97 18.43 6.36
CA GLN A 108 -3.79 19.45 7.38
C GLN A 108 -4.03 20.87 6.84
N SER A 109 -3.67 21.16 5.59
CA SER A 109 -3.93 22.48 4.99
C SER A 109 -5.40 22.68 4.64
N VAL A 110 -6.09 21.66 4.13
CA VAL A 110 -7.52 21.72 3.81
C VAL A 110 -8.37 21.74 5.07
N ASN A 111 -7.96 20.99 6.10
CA ASN A 111 -8.64 20.94 7.38
C ASN A 111 -7.60 21.05 8.50
N PRO A 112 -7.41 22.24 9.10
CA PRO A 112 -6.44 22.46 10.18
C PRO A 112 -6.66 21.59 11.42
N ARG A 113 -7.88 21.04 11.58
CA ARG A 113 -8.18 20.10 12.66
C ARG A 113 -7.78 18.66 12.33
N PHE A 114 -7.40 18.34 11.10
CA PHE A 114 -7.04 16.98 10.69
C PHE A 114 -5.69 16.56 11.26
N GLY A 115 -5.66 15.55 12.15
CA GLY A 115 -4.44 14.95 12.67
C GLY A 115 -4.16 15.24 14.14
N TYR A 116 -2.88 15.45 14.47
CA TYR A 116 -2.41 15.61 15.86
C TYR A 116 -2.65 17.03 16.38
N ASN A 117 -3.89 17.36 16.72
CA ASN A 117 -4.19 18.54 17.55
C ASN A 117 -5.55 18.45 18.27
N HIS A 118 -6.08 17.24 18.43
CA HIS A 118 -7.41 17.02 19.00
C HIS A 118 -7.42 16.86 20.53
N GLY A 119 -6.35 17.23 21.24
CA GLY A 119 -6.30 17.13 22.71
C GLY A 119 -6.17 15.69 23.24
N TYR A 120 -5.89 14.70 22.38
CA TYR A 120 -5.55 13.34 22.79
C TYR A 120 -4.07 13.09 22.52
N ALA A 121 -3.33 12.66 23.55
CA ALA A 121 -1.98 12.15 23.39
C ALA A 121 -2.04 10.73 22.82
N GLY A 122 -1.82 10.60 21.51
CA GLY A 122 -1.76 9.31 20.82
C GLY A 122 -3.01 8.97 20.01
N ILE A 123 -3.18 7.69 19.72
CA ILE A 123 -4.23 7.17 18.84
C ILE A 123 -5.54 7.03 19.63
N PRO A 124 -6.72 7.32 19.04
CA PRO A 124 -7.99 7.08 19.70
C PRO A 124 -8.06 5.65 20.29
N ARG A 125 -8.52 5.55 21.54
CA ARG A 125 -8.52 4.33 22.37
C ARG A 125 -9.13 3.08 21.70
N ARG A 126 -9.96 3.27 20.67
CA ARG A 126 -10.66 2.21 19.91
C ARG A 126 -9.92 1.74 18.66
N PHE A 127 -8.85 2.43 18.25
CA PHE A 127 -8.07 2.04 17.09
C PHE A 127 -7.00 1.02 17.51
N LYS A 128 -7.38 -0.26 17.53
CA LYS A 128 -6.45 -1.37 17.76
C LYS A 128 -5.66 -1.62 16.46
N ARG A 129 -4.34 -1.44 16.47
CA ARG A 129 -3.47 -1.52 15.30
C ARG A 129 -3.25 -2.98 14.85
N THR A 130 -3.55 -3.27 13.59
CA THR A 130 -2.83 -4.30 12.82
C THR A 130 -2.32 -3.64 11.55
N ILE A 131 -1.07 -3.16 11.57
CA ILE A 131 -0.40 -2.68 10.36
C ILE A 131 0.07 -3.93 9.62
N ARG A 132 -0.41 -4.14 8.39
CA ARG A 132 -0.09 -5.32 7.59
C ARG A 132 0.98 -4.95 6.59
N ALA A 133 2.24 -5.23 6.93
CA ALA A 133 3.31 -5.20 5.95
C ALA A 133 3.15 -6.43 5.03
N ILE A 134 2.73 -6.20 3.79
CA ILE A 134 2.53 -7.26 2.79
C ILE A 134 3.70 -7.19 1.82
N ASP A 135 4.72 -8.01 2.09
CA ASP A 135 5.89 -8.18 1.23
C ASP A 135 6.08 -9.65 0.83
N SER A 136 6.72 -9.87 -0.32
CA SER A 136 7.05 -11.18 -0.87
C SER A 136 8.09 -11.94 -0.06
N THR A 137 8.56 -11.43 1.08
CA THR A 137 9.40 -12.22 1.96
C THR A 137 8.55 -13.38 2.48
N THR A 138 8.60 -14.51 1.79
CA THR A 138 8.68 -15.78 2.49
C THR A 138 9.85 -15.59 3.45
N ILE A 139 9.57 -15.15 4.68
CA ILE A 139 10.37 -15.59 5.79
C ILE A 139 10.18 -17.09 5.69
N GLN A 140 11.10 -17.79 5.02
CA GLN A 140 11.33 -19.17 5.39
C GLN A 140 11.52 -19.05 6.89
N LEU A 141 10.52 -19.49 7.65
CA LEU A 141 10.70 -19.86 9.03
C LEU A 141 11.67 -21.04 8.99
N VAL A 142 12.91 -20.81 8.56
CA VAL A 142 14.01 -21.62 8.99
C VAL A 142 14.09 -21.24 10.44
N VAL A 143 13.43 -22.06 11.25
CA VAL A 143 13.40 -21.99 12.70
C VAL A 143 14.82 -21.82 13.28
N ASN A 144 15.86 -22.14 12.50
CA ASN A 144 17.27 -21.89 12.79
C ASN A 144 17.71 -20.42 12.78
N CYS A 145 16.94 -19.46 12.26
CA CYS A 145 17.31 -18.05 12.24
C CYS A 145 16.87 -17.28 13.50
N ILE A 146 16.31 -17.98 14.50
CA ILE A 146 15.83 -17.39 15.73
C ILE A 146 16.70 -17.86 16.90
N ASN A 147 17.57 -16.98 17.37
CA ASN A 147 18.60 -17.25 18.38
C ASN A 147 18.00 -17.65 19.74
N TRP A 148 16.74 -17.27 20.00
CA TRP A 148 16.05 -17.53 21.26
C TRP A 148 15.25 -18.84 21.27
N ALA A 149 15.06 -19.48 20.11
CA ALA A 149 14.25 -20.69 20.00
C ALA A 149 15.11 -21.95 20.20
N THR A 150 15.07 -22.53 21.40
CA THR A 150 15.75 -23.78 21.72
C THR A 150 14.91 -24.98 21.28
N HIS A 151 15.37 -25.73 20.27
CA HIS A 151 14.66 -26.91 19.78
C HIS A 151 15.26 -28.22 20.29
N ARG A 152 14.39 -29.06 20.85
CA ARG A 152 14.70 -30.45 21.19
C ARG A 152 14.54 -31.30 19.94
N ARG A 153 15.64 -31.80 19.38
CA ARG A 153 15.60 -32.89 18.40
C ARG A 153 15.25 -34.17 19.17
N LYS A 154 14.14 -34.84 18.82
CA LYS A 154 13.97 -36.25 19.18
C LYS A 154 14.90 -37.06 18.26
N LYS A 155 15.66 -37.98 18.87
CA LYS A 155 16.35 -39.06 18.14
C LYS A 155 15.32 -39.98 17.49
#